data_AF-A0A180FJU0-F1
#
_entry.id   AF-A0A180FJU0-F1
#
_cell.length_a   1.000
_cell.length_b   1.000
_cell.length_c   1.000
_cell.angle_alpha   90.00
_cell.angle_beta   90.00
_cell.angle_gamma   90.00
#
_symmetry.space_group_name_H-M   'P 1'
#
loop_
_entity.id
_entity.type
_entity.pdbx_description
1 polymer ?
#
loop_
_entity_poly.entity_id
_entity_poly.type
_entity_poly.pdbx_seq_one_letter_code
_entity_poly.pdbx_strand_id
1 'polypeptide(L)'
;MSSEEWTAVDERSASLSGMRLHIADNHNIRYLSNIKSEARRLHRRGSLKLLVIDYLQLICTNMKFQNRHLEIGHITKELKNLAKELDIPVILLSQLSRPEKGTMPT
;
A
#
# COMPACT_ATOMS: atom_id res chain seq x y z
N MET A 1 -26.22 -19.90 0.50
CA MET A 1 -25.65 -19.67 -0.84
C MET A 1 -26.16 -20.76 -1.75
N SER A 2 -26.64 -20.42 -2.94
CA SER A 2 -27.14 -21.40 -3.92
C SER A 2 -25.98 -22.17 -4.56
N SER A 3 -26.25 -23.33 -5.17
CA SER A 3 -25.24 -24.09 -5.91
C SER A 3 -24.63 -23.28 -7.06
N GLU A 4 -25.39 -22.38 -7.67
CA GLU A 4 -24.93 -21.47 -8.74
C GLU A 4 -23.93 -20.42 -8.20
N GLU A 5 -24.17 -19.89 -7.00
CA GLU A 5 -23.23 -18.96 -6.37
C GLU A 5 -21.89 -19.62 -6.03
N TRP A 6 -21.91 -20.88 -5.59
CA TRP A 6 -20.68 -21.64 -5.30
C TRP A 6 -19.86 -21.90 -6.55
N THR A 7 -20.50 -22.31 -7.65
CA THR A 7 -19.83 -22.48 -8.94
C THR A 7 -19.17 -21.19 -9.41
N ALA A 8 -19.87 -20.05 -9.29
CA ALA A 8 -19.30 -18.75 -9.65
C ALA A 8 -18.10 -18.32 -8.78
N VAL A 9 -18.10 -18.69 -7.49
CA VAL A 9 -16.96 -18.44 -6.58
C VAL A 9 -15.76 -19.29 -6.98
N ASP A 10 -15.96 -20.57 -7.28
CA ASP A 10 -14.89 -21.48 -7.67
C ASP A 10 -14.22 -21.06 -8.98
N GLU A 11 -15.03 -20.72 -9.99
CA GLU A 11 -14.52 -20.23 -11.28
C GLU A 11 -13.65 -18.97 -11.13
N ARG A 12 -14.12 -18.01 -10.31
CA ARG A 12 -13.37 -16.76 -10.04
C ARG A 12 -12.11 -17.01 -9.20
N SER A 13 -12.18 -17.91 -8.22
CA SER A 13 -11.04 -18.28 -7.37
C SER A 13 -9.93 -18.94 -8.18
N ALA A 14 -10.29 -19.81 -9.12
CA ALA A 14 -9.34 -20.43 -10.06
C ALA A 14 -8.64 -19.35 -10.91
N SER A 15 -9.37 -18.36 -11.43
CA SER A 15 -8.80 -17.23 -12.16
C SER A 15 -7.83 -16.40 -11.30
N LEU A 16 -8.13 -16.22 -10.01
CA LEU A 16 -7.29 -15.46 -9.08
C LEU A 16 -5.98 -16.20 -8.74
N SER A 17 -6.06 -17.52 -8.58
CA SER A 17 -4.91 -18.38 -8.25
C SER A 17 -3.80 -18.31 -9.29
N GLY A 18 -4.14 -18.12 -10.57
CA GLY A 18 -3.18 -17.95 -11.67
C GLY A 18 -2.52 -16.57 -11.72
N MET A 19 -2.99 -15.59 -10.95
CA MET A 19 -2.45 -14.23 -10.99
C MET A 19 -1.16 -14.12 -10.18
N ARG A 20 -0.21 -13.33 -10.69
CA ARG A 20 1.02 -12.95 -9.96
C ARG A 20 0.72 -11.83 -8.95
N LEU A 21 -0.20 -12.09 -8.03
CA LEU A 21 -0.56 -11.20 -6.93
C LEU A 21 0.22 -11.59 -5.67
N HIS A 22 1.02 -10.67 -5.15
CA HIS A 22 1.73 -10.85 -3.89
C HIS A 22 1.08 -9.99 -2.81
N ILE A 23 0.50 -10.63 -1.79
CA ILE A 23 -0.08 -9.96 -0.61
C ILE A 23 0.90 -10.07 0.55
N ALA A 24 1.18 -8.95 1.20
CA ALA A 24 2.18 -8.86 2.24
C ALA A 24 1.56 -8.23 3.50
N ASP A 25 0.89 -9.07 4.29
CA ASP A 25 0.04 -8.66 5.44
C ASP A 25 0.65 -9.03 6.80
N ASN A 26 1.98 -8.94 6.93
CA ASN A 26 2.63 -9.14 8.23
C ASN A 26 2.86 -7.80 8.96
N HIS A 27 2.80 -7.81 10.29
CA HIS A 27 2.98 -6.62 11.12
C HIS A 27 4.34 -5.94 10.92
N ASN A 28 5.38 -6.70 10.54
CA ASN A 28 6.72 -6.21 10.31
C ASN A 28 6.85 -5.33 9.06
N ILE A 29 5.96 -5.47 8.08
CA ILE A 29 5.97 -4.68 6.85
C ILE A 29 5.61 -3.21 7.07
N ARG A 30 5.04 -2.85 8.23
CA ARG A 30 4.68 -1.46 8.53
C ARG A 30 5.87 -0.49 8.48
N TYR A 31 7.11 -0.96 8.61
CA TYR A 31 8.30 -0.10 8.48
C TYR A 31 8.65 0.19 7.03
N LEU A 32 8.86 1.47 6.70
CA LEU A 32 9.23 1.94 5.36
C LEU A 32 10.47 1.23 4.79
N SER A 33 11.46 0.89 5.62
CA SER A 33 12.65 0.13 5.21
C SER A 33 12.30 -1.27 4.70
N ASN A 34 11.33 -1.92 5.34
CA ASN A 34 10.93 -3.29 5.04
C ASN A 34 10.11 -3.31 3.74
N ILE A 35 9.21 -2.33 3.55
CA ILE A 35 8.48 -2.12 2.28
C ILE A 35 9.46 -1.96 1.12
N LYS A 36 10.45 -1.06 1.24
CA LYS A 36 11.46 -0.84 0.19
C LYS A 36 12.25 -2.11 -0.10
N SER A 37 12.66 -2.83 0.93
CA SER A 37 13.44 -4.06 0.80
C SER A 37 12.67 -5.16 0.07
N GLU A 38 11.40 -5.36 0.43
CA GLU A 38 10.54 -6.36 -0.18
C GLU A 38 10.18 -6.02 -1.63
N ALA A 39 9.85 -4.75 -1.90
CA ALA A 39 9.57 -4.29 -3.26
C ALA A 39 10.78 -4.50 -4.20
N ARG A 40 11.99 -4.11 -3.75
CA ARG A 40 13.23 -4.36 -4.51
C ARG A 40 13.48 -5.85 -4.73
N ARG A 41 13.22 -6.68 -3.72
CA ARG A 41 13.38 -8.14 -3.81
C ARG A 41 12.45 -8.74 -4.86
N LEU A 42 11.18 -8.36 -4.86
CA LEU A 42 10.19 -8.83 -5.85
C LEU A 42 10.48 -8.28 -7.25
N HIS A 43 10.90 -7.01 -7.36
CA HIS A 43 11.30 -6.41 -8.63
C HIS A 43 12.49 -7.16 -9.27
N ARG A 44 13.54 -7.48 -8.50
CA ARG A 44 14.69 -8.27 -8.98
C ARG A 44 14.31 -9.67 -9.49
N ARG A 45 13.25 -10.26 -8.94
CA ARG A 45 12.71 -11.55 -9.40
C ARG A 45 11.85 -11.43 -10.67
N GLY A 46 11.62 -10.20 -11.16
CA GLY A 46 10.80 -9.91 -12.33
C GLY A 46 9.29 -9.99 -12.09
N SER A 47 8.85 -10.14 -10.83
CA SER A 47 7.43 -10.37 -10.50
C SER A 47 6.66 -9.11 -10.09
N LEU A 48 7.33 -7.97 -9.88
CA LEU A 48 6.69 -6.74 -9.46
C LEU A 48 6.55 -5.74 -10.62
N LYS A 49 5.30 -5.39 -10.97
CA LYS A 49 4.96 -4.39 -12.00
C LYS A 49 4.09 -3.24 -11.47
N LEU A 50 3.54 -3.39 -10.29
CA LEU A 50 2.72 -2.41 -9.59
C LEU A 50 2.90 -2.64 -8.10
N LEU A 51 3.03 -1.56 -7.33
CA LEU A 51 3.00 -1.61 -5.87
C LEU A 51 1.77 -0.86 -5.37
N VAL A 52 0.95 -1.52 -4.56
CA VAL A 52 -0.20 -0.91 -3.88
C VAL A 52 0.06 -0.96 -2.37
N ILE A 53 -0.17 0.14 -1.67
CA ILE A 53 0.02 0.25 -0.23
C ILE A 53 -1.27 0.76 0.43
N ASP A 54 -1.85 -0.06 1.30
CA ASP A 54 -3.06 0.21 2.09
C ASP A 54 -2.73 0.15 3.60
N TYR A 55 -2.66 1.26 4.35
CA TYR A 55 -2.71 2.66 3.95
C TYR A 55 -1.56 3.44 4.60
N LEU A 56 -1.24 4.60 4.01
CA LEU A 56 -0.09 5.45 4.32
C LEU A 56 0.10 5.73 5.82
N GLN A 57 -1.01 5.94 6.53
CA GLN A 57 -0.99 6.29 7.95
C GLN A 57 -0.52 5.14 8.86
N LEU A 58 -0.50 3.89 8.38
CA LEU A 58 0.07 2.74 9.12
C LEU A 58 1.57 2.55 8.88
N ILE A 59 2.16 3.31 7.95
CA ILE A 59 3.59 3.25 7.68
C ILE A 59 4.34 4.00 8.77
N CYS A 60 5.35 3.32 9.33
CA CYS A 60 6.25 3.80 10.36
C CYS A 60 7.66 3.97 9.82
N THR A 61 8.44 4.82 10.47
CA THR A 61 9.88 4.97 10.21
C THR A 61 10.65 4.94 11.53
N ASN A 62 11.95 4.65 11.49
CA ASN A 62 12.82 4.76 12.67
C ASN A 62 13.28 6.20 12.94
N MET A 63 12.90 7.16 12.09
CA MET A 63 13.27 8.56 12.23
C MET A 63 12.27 9.28 13.13
N LYS A 64 12.76 10.24 13.92
CA LYS A 64 11.92 11.12 14.73
C LYS A 64 11.55 12.36 13.92
N PHE A 65 10.27 12.70 13.90
CA PHE A 65 9.75 13.91 13.26
C PHE A 65 9.01 14.77 14.27
N GLN A 66 9.01 16.09 14.05
CA GLN A 66 8.33 17.05 14.94
C GLN A 66 6.80 16.92 14.85
N ASN A 67 6.28 16.53 13.69
CA ASN A 67 4.86 16.31 13.48
C ASN A 67 4.62 15.24 12.39
N ARG A 68 3.39 14.70 12.37
CA ARG A 68 2.99 13.64 11.43
C ARG A 68 2.98 14.12 9.97
N HIS A 69 2.77 15.40 9.71
CA HIS A 69 2.78 15.96 8.35
C HIS A 69 4.18 15.85 7.72
N LEU A 70 5.23 16.20 8.46
CA LEU A 70 6.62 16.06 8.02
C LEU A 70 7.00 14.59 7.81
N GLU A 71 6.56 13.71 8.71
CA GLU A 71 6.79 12.27 8.56
C GLU A 71 6.12 11.72 7.30
N ILE A 72 4.85 12.08 7.06
CA ILE A 72 4.12 11.70 5.84
C ILE A 72 4.81 12.27 4.59
N GLY A 73 5.27 13.52 4.64
CA GLY A 73 6.05 14.13 3.57
C GLY A 73 7.35 13.37 3.28
N HIS A 74 8.04 12.90 4.30
CA HIS A 74 9.22 12.06 4.16
C HIS A 74 8.88 10.69 3.54
N ILE A 75 7.87 9.99 4.07
CA ILE A 75 7.43 8.68 3.59
C ILE A 75 7.03 8.75 2.11
N THR A 76 6.21 9.73 1.74
CA THR A 76 5.75 9.91 0.35
C THR A 76 6.90 10.22 -0.60
N LYS A 77 7.87 11.06 -0.20
CA LYS A 77 9.08 11.33 -0.98
C LYS A 77 9.89 10.05 -1.22
N GLU A 78 10.11 9.26 -0.17
CA GLU A 78 10.85 8.01 -0.26
C GLU A 78 10.16 6.98 -1.15
N LEU A 79 8.83 6.87 -1.08
CA LEU A 79 8.06 5.98 -1.94
C LEU A 79 8.03 6.47 -3.40
N LYS A 80 8.03 7.79 -3.64
CA LYS A 80 8.20 8.33 -5.00
C LYS A 80 9.60 8.04 -5.56
N ASN A 81 10.64 8.11 -4.73
CA ASN A 81 11.99 7.72 -5.13
C ASN A 81 12.04 6.23 -5.48
N LEU A 82 11.43 5.38 -4.65
CA LEU A 82 11.31 3.95 -4.94
C LEU A 82 10.59 3.67 -6.27
N ALA A 83 9.49 4.38 -6.54
CA ALA A 83 8.77 4.26 -7.82
C ALA A 83 9.67 4.54 -9.02
N LYS A 84 10.49 5.59 -8.93
CA LYS A 84 11.46 5.96 -9.97
C LYS A 84 12.62 4.96 -10.08
N GLU A 85 13.12 4.48 -8.94
CA GLU A 85 14.20 3.49 -8.88
C GLU A 85 13.79 2.17 -9.52
N LEU A 86 12.57 1.72 -9.24
CA LEU A 86 12.05 0.44 -9.74
C LEU A 86 11.38 0.57 -11.12
N ASP A 87 11.18 1.79 -11.63
CA ASP A 87 10.43 2.07 -12.85
C ASP A 87 9.04 1.39 -12.87
N ILE A 88 8.31 1.51 -11.76
CA ILE A 88 6.94 0.98 -11.63
C ILE A 88 5.99 2.02 -11.03
N PRO A 89 4.70 1.96 -11.37
CA PRO A 89 3.67 2.71 -10.67
C PRO A 89 3.57 2.28 -9.20
N VAL A 90 3.35 3.25 -8.32
CA VAL A 90 3.05 3.04 -6.90
C VAL A 90 1.74 3.75 -6.56
N ILE A 91 0.76 2.99 -6.07
CA ILE A 91 -0.53 3.48 -5.57
C ILE A 91 -0.48 3.45 -4.05
N LEU A 92 -0.76 4.59 -3.42
CA LEU A 92 -0.82 4.71 -1.97
C LEU A 92 -2.22 5.16 -1.56
N LEU A 93 -2.86 4.41 -0.66
CA LEU A 93 -4.10 4.83 -0.06
C LEU A 93 -3.80 5.75 1.13
N SER A 94 -4.53 6.85 1.24
CA SER A 94 -4.44 7.79 2.34
C SER A 94 -5.83 8.08 2.86
N GLN A 95 -6.00 8.03 4.17
CA GLN A 95 -7.23 8.51 4.82
C GLN A 95 -7.16 10.02 5.02
N LEU A 96 -8.15 10.74 4.51
CA LEU A 96 -8.28 12.17 4.73
C LEU A 96 -8.89 12.44 6.10
N SER A 97 -8.35 13.43 6.81
CA SER A 97 -8.99 14.00 8.00
C SER A 97 -10.36 14.56 7.59
N ARG A 98 -11.41 14.22 8.33
CA ARG A 98 -12.72 14.86 8.13
C ARG A 98 -12.62 16.28 8.69
N PRO A 99 -12.85 17.34 7.89
CA PRO A 99 -13.00 18.67 8.45
C PRO A 99 -14.18 18.64 9.43
N GLU A 100 -14.02 19.27 10.59
CA GLU A 100 -15.13 19.45 11.52
C GLU A 100 -16.25 20.23 10.80
N LYS A 101 -17.44 19.65 10.75
CA LYS A 101 -18.64 20.39 10.36
C LYS A 101 -18.98 21.33 11.52
N GLY A 102 -18.59 22.60 11.41
CA GLY A 102 -19.25 23.66 12.17
C GLY A 102 -18.35 24.80 12.64
N THR A 103 -18.46 25.93 11.95
CA THR A 103 -18.92 27.16 12.60
C THR A 103 -19.49 28.05 11.50
N MET A 104 -20.81 28.25 11.53
CA MET A 104 -21.43 29.35 10.80
C MET A 104 -20.80 30.64 11.35
N PRO A 105 -20.26 31.53 10.51
CA PRO A 105 -19.93 32.87 10.96
C PRO A 105 -21.24 33.54 11.39
N THR A 106 -21.32 33.98 12.65
CA THR A 106 -22.38 34.85 13.16
C THR A 106 -22.38 36.20 12.46
#